data_AF-A0A7Y2A9V3-F1
#
_entry.id   AF-A0A7Y2A9V3-F1
#
_cell.length_a   1.000
_cell.length_b   1.000
_cell.length_c   1.000
_cell.angle_alpha   90.00
_cell.angle_beta   90.00
_cell.angle_gamma   90.00
#
_symmetry.space_group_name_H-M   'P 1'
#
loop_
_entity.id
_entity.type
_entity.pdbx_description
1 polymer ?
#
loop_
_entity_poly.entity_id
_entity_poly.type
_entity_poly.pdbx_seq_one_letter_code
_entity_poly.pdbx_strand_id
1 'polypeptide(L)'
;MNRVLIPFVFFFLLGTTLWGQTIEKKWNFTSVETAEGTPLFDVRSETDSLILNDGSFSYTLAAKDSLKATGDYIYQDNLLVFFYSTPTDTIRRYRVTELTDTTLRFSENDVVYSFSGAIATPFEEMLVEESETIAVNTDLGVGISANSIGRGLIGMLFLITVCFLLSSNRRKINWRLVLSGLALQLIFAVLVLKVDFVAYGFDWVSRKVVEFLNIAEQGALFVFGKLVDPSASMGYIFAFKVLPTIVFFSAFTSLLYYLGVLQVIVKGLAWVMSKTMQLSGAESLAAAANVFIGQTEAPLVVKPYLENMTKSEMLCLMVGGMATIAGGVLAAFIAFLGGDSITEQAIFAKHLLTASIMSAPAAIIIAKMLYPETETVNRKLNISKEKVGTNVLDAISRGTSDGLRLAVNVGAMLLVFTALMGVA
;
A
#
# COMPACT_ATOMS: atom_id res chain seq x y z
N MET A 1 -2.90 36.20 5.99
CA MET A 1 -2.22 34.91 6.24
C MET A 1 -2.12 34.01 4.99
N ASN A 2 -2.39 34.50 3.77
CA ASN A 2 -2.37 33.70 2.51
C ASN A 2 -1.13 33.92 1.62
N ARG A 3 -0.18 34.79 1.99
CA ARG A 3 0.94 35.18 1.10
C ARG A 3 2.23 34.37 1.26
N VAL A 4 2.31 33.48 2.25
CA VAL A 4 3.53 32.69 2.53
C VAL A 4 3.44 31.23 2.05
N LEU A 5 2.22 30.73 1.79
CA LEU A 5 2.00 29.35 1.34
C LEU A 5 2.37 29.14 -0.14
N ILE A 6 2.10 30.12 -1.00
CA ILE A 6 2.38 30.05 -2.45
C ILE A 6 3.89 29.95 -2.75
N PRO A 7 4.79 30.78 -2.17
CA PRO A 7 6.21 30.68 -2.48
C PRO A 7 6.87 29.41 -1.91
N PHE A 8 6.34 28.80 -0.85
CA PHE A 8 6.96 27.62 -0.21
C PHE A 8 6.69 26.32 -0.98
N VAL A 9 5.48 26.17 -1.53
CA VAL A 9 5.15 25.06 -2.45
C VAL A 9 5.96 25.16 -3.74
N PHE A 10 6.17 26.38 -4.24
CA PHE A 10 7.03 26.63 -5.41
C PHE A 10 8.51 26.32 -5.14
N PHE A 11 9.01 26.59 -3.94
CA PHE A 11 10.41 26.34 -3.58
C PHE A 11 10.76 24.85 -3.48
N PHE A 12 9.81 24.00 -3.06
CA PHE A 12 10.02 22.54 -3.02
C PHE A 12 9.95 21.89 -4.41
N LEU A 13 9.19 22.48 -5.34
CA LEU A 13 9.16 22.07 -6.75
C LEU A 13 10.46 22.42 -7.51
N LEU A 14 11.19 23.45 -7.09
CA LEU A 14 12.43 23.92 -7.73
C LEU A 14 13.72 23.36 -7.12
N GLY A 15 13.65 22.66 -5.98
CA GLY A 15 14.81 22.24 -5.18
C GLY A 15 15.21 20.77 -5.29
N THR A 16 14.58 19.97 -6.17
CA THR A 16 15.02 18.59 -6.39
C THR A 16 16.01 18.57 -7.55
N THR A 17 17.30 18.71 -7.24
CA THR A 17 18.29 18.04 -8.08
C THR A 17 17.94 16.56 -8.03
N LEU A 18 17.36 16.07 -9.12
CA LEU A 18 17.05 14.66 -9.36
C LEU A 18 18.29 13.83 -9.03
N TRP A 19 18.30 13.18 -7.86
CA TRP A 19 19.09 11.98 -7.68
C TRP A 19 18.38 10.88 -8.46
N GLY A 20 18.46 10.98 -9.79
CA GLY A 20 18.03 9.93 -10.70
C GLY A 20 18.85 8.68 -10.45
N GLN A 21 18.26 7.51 -10.66
CA GLN A 21 19.01 6.26 -10.73
C GLN A 21 20.04 6.40 -11.85
N THR A 22 21.33 6.31 -11.49
CA THR A 22 22.42 6.37 -12.47
C THR A 22 22.78 4.97 -12.92
N ILE A 23 22.98 4.79 -14.21
CA ILE A 23 23.53 3.55 -14.78
C ILE A 23 25.03 3.40 -14.48
N GLU A 24 25.67 4.47 -14.01
CA GLU A 24 27.08 4.59 -13.68
C GLU A 24 27.45 3.80 -12.42
N LYS A 25 28.05 2.63 -12.62
CA LYS A 25 28.74 1.82 -11.62
C LYS A 25 29.44 0.64 -12.31
N LYS A 26 30.18 -0.15 -11.52
CA LYS A 26 30.67 -1.46 -11.94
C LYS A 26 29.54 -2.49 -11.77
N TRP A 27 29.21 -3.13 -12.88
CA TRP A 27 28.23 -4.18 -13.03
C TRP A 27 28.96 -5.51 -13.29
N ASN A 28 28.57 -6.57 -12.60
CA ASN A 28 29.08 -7.92 -12.85
C ASN A 28 28.04 -8.68 -13.69
N PHE A 29 28.47 -9.41 -14.70
CA PHE A 29 27.54 -10.19 -15.51
C PHE A 29 26.95 -11.34 -14.69
N THR A 30 25.64 -11.54 -14.78
CA THR A 30 24.95 -12.68 -14.17
C THR A 30 24.58 -13.72 -15.23
N SER A 31 24.05 -13.29 -16.37
CA SER A 31 23.73 -14.20 -17.48
C SER A 31 23.67 -13.48 -18.82
N VAL A 32 23.84 -14.26 -19.89
CA VAL A 32 23.61 -13.85 -21.28
C VAL A 32 22.79 -14.95 -21.95
N GLU A 33 21.52 -14.66 -22.19
CA GLU A 33 20.51 -15.63 -22.61
C GLU A 33 19.78 -15.15 -23.85
N THR A 34 19.16 -16.09 -24.56
CA THR A 34 18.16 -15.75 -25.58
C THR A 34 16.87 -15.27 -24.92
N ALA A 35 15.97 -14.66 -25.69
CA ALA A 35 14.64 -14.26 -25.22
C ALA A 35 13.80 -15.44 -24.67
N GLU A 36 14.17 -16.68 -25.03
CA GLU A 36 13.55 -17.94 -24.59
C GLU A 36 14.21 -18.54 -23.34
N GLY A 37 15.20 -17.86 -22.74
CA GLY A 37 15.86 -18.27 -21.50
C GLY A 37 16.98 -19.31 -21.66
N THR A 38 17.44 -19.57 -22.88
CA THR A 38 18.58 -20.48 -23.10
C THR A 38 19.91 -19.73 -22.97
N PRO A 39 20.85 -20.17 -22.10
CA PRO A 39 22.13 -19.50 -21.92
C PRO A 39 23.02 -19.69 -23.15
N LEU A 40 23.61 -18.59 -23.64
CA LEU A 40 24.48 -18.60 -24.82
C LEU A 40 25.92 -19.03 -24.50
N PHE A 41 26.38 -18.77 -23.27
CA PHE A 41 27.69 -19.17 -22.75
C PHE A 41 27.74 -19.02 -21.22
N ASP A 42 28.63 -19.76 -20.57
CA ASP A 42 28.81 -19.71 -19.11
C ASP A 42 29.54 -18.43 -18.68
N VAL A 43 28.79 -17.49 -18.10
CA VAL A 43 29.29 -16.25 -17.53
C VAL A 43 29.92 -16.50 -16.16
N ARG A 44 31.06 -15.85 -15.87
CA ARG A 44 31.69 -15.88 -14.54
C ARG A 44 31.61 -14.50 -13.90
N SER A 45 30.71 -14.32 -12.94
CA SER A 45 30.45 -13.03 -12.29
C SER A 45 31.65 -12.40 -11.57
N GLU A 46 32.68 -13.18 -11.24
CA GLU A 46 33.92 -12.67 -10.63
C GLU A 46 34.87 -12.00 -11.64
N THR A 47 34.88 -12.46 -12.89
CA THR A 47 35.81 -11.99 -13.93
C THR A 47 35.14 -11.14 -15.00
N ASP A 48 33.84 -11.35 -15.20
CA ASP A 48 33.06 -10.72 -16.26
C ASP A 48 32.36 -9.48 -15.69
N SER A 49 32.77 -8.31 -16.16
CA SER A 49 32.22 -7.04 -15.67
C SER A 49 32.06 -5.99 -16.77
N LEU A 50 31.07 -5.13 -16.58
CA LEU A 50 30.79 -3.92 -17.33
C LEU A 50 30.96 -2.72 -16.39
N ILE A 51 31.86 -1.81 -16.71
CA ILE A 51 32.09 -0.57 -15.98
C ILE A 51 31.52 0.56 -16.82
N LEU A 52 30.57 1.31 -16.26
CA LEU A 52 30.02 2.53 -16.84
C LEU A 52 30.40 3.69 -15.94
N ASN A 53 31.12 4.67 -16.48
CA ASN A 53 31.58 5.82 -15.72
C ASN A 53 31.72 7.05 -16.63
N ASP A 54 31.00 8.13 -16.30
CA ASP A 54 31.15 9.44 -16.93
C ASP A 54 31.16 9.41 -18.47
N GLY A 55 30.17 8.71 -19.05
CA GLY A 55 30.04 8.56 -20.51
C GLY A 55 31.01 7.58 -21.17
N SER A 56 31.90 6.94 -20.42
CA SER A 56 32.80 5.89 -20.91
C SER A 56 32.37 4.49 -20.44
N PHE A 57 32.54 3.48 -21.28
CA PHE A 57 32.33 2.08 -20.92
C PHE A 57 33.60 1.25 -21.10
N SER A 58 33.75 0.25 -20.25
CA SER A 58 34.71 -0.84 -20.42
C SER A 58 34.03 -2.12 -19.99
N TYR A 59 34.03 -3.15 -20.84
CA TYR A 59 33.61 -4.48 -20.42
C TYR A 59 34.67 -5.53 -20.71
N THR A 60 34.73 -6.53 -19.83
CA THR A 60 35.59 -7.71 -19.95
C THR A 60 34.71 -8.93 -19.85
N LEU A 61 34.86 -9.85 -20.79
CA LEU A 61 34.14 -11.12 -20.85
C LEU A 61 35.14 -12.26 -21.05
N ALA A 62 35.60 -12.85 -19.96
CA ALA A 62 36.50 -14.00 -19.93
C ALA A 62 35.86 -15.23 -20.60
N ALA A 63 34.54 -15.38 -20.48
CA ALA A 63 33.76 -16.46 -21.07
C ALA A 63 33.80 -16.52 -22.62
N LYS A 64 34.22 -15.44 -23.28
CA LYS A 64 34.32 -15.34 -24.74
C LYS A 64 35.72 -14.91 -25.16
N ASP A 65 36.68 -15.82 -25.03
CA ASP A 65 38.09 -15.62 -25.40
C ASP A 65 38.75 -14.36 -24.79
N SER A 66 38.40 -14.01 -23.54
CA SER A 66 38.89 -12.79 -22.88
C SER A 66 38.63 -11.51 -23.67
N LEU A 67 37.43 -11.40 -24.27
CA LEU A 67 37.01 -10.22 -24.99
C LEU A 67 37.06 -9.00 -24.07
N LYS A 68 37.87 -8.01 -24.46
CA LYS A 68 37.93 -6.69 -23.84
C LYS A 68 37.46 -5.67 -24.84
N ALA A 69 36.55 -4.81 -24.41
CA ALA A 69 36.07 -3.71 -25.22
C ALA A 69 35.92 -2.46 -24.39
N THR A 70 36.21 -1.33 -25.03
CA THR A 70 36.16 -0.01 -24.43
C THR A 70 35.61 0.98 -25.44
N GLY A 71 35.05 2.07 -24.94
CA GLY A 71 34.53 3.14 -25.77
C GLY A 71 33.66 4.10 -24.97
N ASP A 72 32.83 4.85 -25.68
CA ASP A 72 31.91 5.82 -25.10
C ASP A 72 30.47 5.29 -25.16
N TYR A 73 29.59 5.76 -24.27
CA TYR A 73 28.18 5.41 -24.29
C TYR A 73 27.27 6.63 -24.16
N ILE A 74 26.07 6.49 -24.72
CA ILE A 74 24.96 7.42 -24.50
C ILE A 74 23.79 6.61 -23.96
N TYR A 75 23.18 7.12 -22.88
CA TYR A 75 21.97 6.54 -22.29
C TYR A 75 20.87 7.60 -22.19
N GLN A 76 19.76 7.37 -22.90
CA GLN A 76 18.59 8.27 -22.87
C GLN A 76 17.32 7.48 -23.20
N ASP A 77 16.23 7.71 -22.46
CA ASP A 77 14.90 7.12 -22.73
C ASP A 77 14.93 5.59 -22.97
N ASN A 78 15.60 4.86 -22.06
CA ASN A 78 15.82 3.41 -22.12
C ASN A 78 16.65 2.91 -23.33
N LEU A 79 17.22 3.81 -24.13
CA LEU A 79 18.16 3.47 -25.20
C LEU A 79 19.59 3.64 -24.71
N LEU A 80 20.36 2.56 -24.74
CA LEU A 80 21.79 2.55 -24.43
C LEU A 80 22.57 2.28 -25.71
N VAL A 81 23.45 3.20 -26.11
CA VAL A 81 24.26 3.07 -27.32
C VAL A 81 25.73 3.04 -26.94
N PHE A 82 26.45 2.01 -27.38
CA PHE A 82 27.90 1.88 -27.19
C PHE A 82 28.63 2.23 -28.48
N PHE A 83 29.55 3.19 -28.39
CA PHE A 83 30.48 3.60 -29.44
C PHE A 83 31.85 2.98 -29.15
N TYR A 84 32.18 1.87 -29.81
CA TYR A 84 33.39 1.12 -29.50
C TYR A 84 34.64 1.83 -30.04
N SER A 85 35.61 2.05 -29.15
CA SER A 85 36.99 2.40 -29.50
C SER A 85 37.81 1.15 -29.79
N THR A 86 37.55 0.05 -29.08
CA THR A 86 38.11 -1.29 -29.39
C THR A 86 37.02 -2.35 -29.28
N PRO A 87 36.70 -3.11 -30.35
CA PRO A 87 37.24 -2.98 -31.72
C PRO A 87 36.86 -1.64 -32.37
N THR A 88 37.75 -1.09 -33.19
CA THR A 88 37.47 0.09 -34.00
C THR A 88 36.42 -0.27 -35.06
N ASP A 89 35.36 0.54 -35.17
CA ASP A 89 34.27 0.39 -36.16
C ASP A 89 33.07 -0.48 -35.72
N THR A 90 32.60 -0.31 -34.48
CA THR A 90 31.34 -0.94 -34.04
C THR A 90 30.50 0.03 -33.21
N ILE A 91 29.21 0.13 -33.57
CA ILE A 91 28.20 0.82 -32.77
C ILE A 91 27.13 -0.21 -32.44
N ARG A 92 26.83 -0.39 -31.14
CA ARG A 92 25.76 -1.29 -30.69
C ARG A 92 24.67 -0.51 -29.98
N ARG A 93 23.43 -0.97 -30.15
CA ARG A 93 22.24 -0.34 -29.58
C ARG A 93 21.51 -1.37 -28.73
N TYR A 94 21.24 -0.99 -27.49
CA TYR A 94 20.59 -1.82 -26.50
C TYR A 94 19.34 -1.11 -25.99
N ARG A 95 18.31 -1.90 -25.69
CA ARG A 95 17.13 -1.42 -24.99
C ARG A 95 17.23 -1.85 -23.53
N VAL A 96 17.32 -0.90 -22.62
CA VAL A 96 17.29 -1.14 -21.18
C VAL A 96 15.86 -1.52 -20.78
N THR A 97 15.69 -2.77 -20.35
CA THR A 97 14.40 -3.32 -19.92
C THR A 97 14.21 -3.17 -18.42
N GLU A 98 15.29 -3.14 -17.65
CA GLU A 98 15.27 -3.01 -16.19
C GLU A 98 16.50 -2.25 -15.70
N LEU A 99 16.29 -1.28 -14.82
CA LEU A 99 17.36 -0.54 -14.14
C LEU A 99 16.95 -0.32 -12.69
N THR A 100 17.69 -0.90 -11.76
CA THR A 100 17.56 -0.67 -10.33
C THR A 100 18.92 -0.35 -9.70
N ASP A 101 18.93 -0.13 -8.38
CA ASP A 101 20.17 0.09 -7.62
C ASP A 101 21.07 -1.15 -7.60
N THR A 102 20.55 -2.35 -7.92
CA THR A 102 21.31 -3.61 -7.89
C THR A 102 21.22 -4.43 -9.19
N THR A 103 20.23 -4.18 -10.05
CA THR A 103 20.03 -4.92 -11.32
C THR A 103 20.09 -4.00 -12.53
N LEU A 104 20.73 -4.47 -13.59
CA LEU A 104 20.66 -3.87 -14.92
C LEU A 104 20.37 -4.97 -15.91
N ARG A 105 19.36 -4.75 -16.75
CA ARG A 105 19.01 -5.66 -17.84
C ARG A 105 18.79 -4.87 -19.09
N PHE A 106 19.46 -5.27 -20.16
CA PHE A 106 19.27 -4.69 -21.47
C PHE A 106 19.31 -5.76 -22.56
N SER A 107 18.63 -5.52 -23.67
CA SER A 107 18.54 -6.46 -24.78
C SER A 107 19.02 -5.86 -26.11
N GLU A 108 19.56 -6.73 -26.96
CA GLU A 108 19.91 -6.46 -28.35
C GLU A 108 19.33 -7.62 -29.18
N ASN A 109 18.38 -7.33 -30.06
CA ASN A 109 17.61 -8.35 -30.80
C ASN A 109 17.00 -9.38 -29.83
N ASP A 110 17.26 -10.67 -30.04
CA ASP A 110 16.77 -11.78 -29.21
C ASP A 110 17.73 -12.16 -28.07
N VAL A 111 18.74 -11.33 -27.78
CA VAL A 111 19.72 -11.59 -26.70
C VAL A 111 19.51 -10.63 -25.56
N VAL A 112 19.44 -11.16 -24.34
CA VAL A 112 19.29 -10.40 -23.11
C VAL A 112 20.53 -10.52 -22.25
N TYR A 113 21.05 -9.38 -21.81
CA TYR A 113 22.21 -9.26 -20.95
C TYR A 113 21.76 -8.83 -19.56
N SER A 114 22.10 -9.63 -18.56
CA SER A 114 21.72 -9.40 -17.17
C SER A 114 22.96 -9.14 -16.31
N PHE A 115 22.84 -8.16 -15.42
CA PHE A 115 23.92 -7.71 -14.56
C PHE A 115 23.48 -7.48 -13.12
N SER A 116 24.41 -7.72 -12.19
CA SER A 116 24.28 -7.42 -10.78
C SER A 116 25.32 -6.37 -10.36
N GLY A 117 24.88 -5.35 -9.63
CA GLY A 117 25.75 -4.35 -9.00
C GLY A 117 26.43 -4.92 -7.75
N ALA A 118 27.42 -4.21 -7.22
CA ALA A 118 28.10 -4.60 -5.97
C ALA A 118 27.15 -4.49 -4.75
N ILE A 119 26.36 -5.55 -4.57
CA ILE A 119 25.80 -6.24 -3.39
C ILE A 119 24.68 -7.10 -3.98
N ALA A 120 25.01 -8.35 -4.32
CA ALA A 120 24.09 -9.48 -4.23
C ALA A 120 24.85 -10.77 -4.49
N THR A 121 24.73 -11.68 -3.54
CA THR A 121 24.85 -13.13 -3.69
C THR A 121 24.17 -13.64 -4.96
N PRO A 122 24.63 -14.77 -5.55
CA PRO A 122 24.03 -15.33 -6.75
C PRO A 122 22.54 -15.57 -6.54
N PHE A 123 21.73 -15.11 -7.49
CA PHE A 123 20.32 -15.48 -7.58
C PHE A 123 20.29 -16.91 -8.14
N GLU A 124 20.07 -17.91 -7.29
CA GLU A 124 19.50 -19.17 -7.76
C GLU A 124 18.11 -18.85 -8.31
N GLU A 125 17.77 -19.43 -9.47
CA GLU A 125 16.41 -19.41 -9.98
C GLU A 125 15.46 -19.81 -8.85
N MET A 126 14.60 -18.89 -8.42
CA MET A 126 13.43 -19.25 -7.64
C MET A 126 12.56 -20.14 -8.54
N LEU A 127 12.74 -21.44 -8.40
CA LEU A 127 11.58 -22.31 -8.36
C LEU A 127 10.65 -21.69 -7.32
N VAL A 128 9.49 -21.21 -7.76
CA VAL A 128 8.43 -20.74 -6.89
C VAL A 128 7.96 -21.95 -6.08
N GLU A 129 8.66 -22.25 -4.99
CA GLU A 129 8.03 -22.95 -3.89
C GLU A 129 7.04 -21.96 -3.30
N GLU A 130 5.76 -22.36 -3.26
CA GLU A 130 4.69 -21.68 -2.53
C GLU A 130 5.10 -21.55 -1.06
N SER A 131 5.85 -20.50 -0.72
CA SER A 131 6.06 -20.13 0.66
C SER A 131 4.73 -19.58 1.18
N GLU A 132 4.08 -20.36 2.06
CA GLU A 132 2.80 -20.01 2.68
C GLU A 132 2.87 -18.80 3.64
N THR A 133 4.02 -18.13 3.73
CA THR A 133 4.35 -17.22 4.84
C THR A 133 5.01 -15.93 4.34
N ILE A 134 4.41 -14.79 4.70
CA ILE A 134 4.85 -13.44 4.31
C ILE A 134 5.71 -12.81 5.42
N ALA A 135 6.44 -13.60 6.20
CA ALA A 135 7.58 -13.04 6.93
C ALA A 135 8.56 -12.57 5.84
N VAL A 136 9.11 -11.35 5.98
CA VAL A 136 10.25 -10.97 5.14
C VAL A 136 11.29 -12.06 5.33
N ASN A 137 11.60 -12.83 4.27
CA ASN A 137 12.58 -13.89 4.35
C ASN A 137 13.87 -13.25 4.88
N THR A 138 14.23 -13.57 6.12
CA THR A 138 15.30 -12.87 6.83
C THR A 138 16.67 -13.16 6.21
N ASP A 139 16.75 -14.20 5.37
CA ASP A 139 17.92 -14.58 4.59
C ASP A 139 18.05 -13.76 3.27
N LEU A 140 16.93 -13.32 2.69
CA LEU A 140 16.89 -12.33 1.61
C LEU A 140 16.93 -10.93 2.25
N GLY A 141 18.12 -10.52 2.68
CA GLY A 141 18.36 -9.29 3.42
C GLY A 141 17.44 -8.14 2.99
N VAL A 142 16.70 -7.56 3.93
CA VAL A 142 15.78 -6.47 3.63
C VAL A 142 16.60 -5.36 2.97
N GLY A 143 16.19 -4.90 1.78
CA GLY A 143 16.78 -3.76 1.06
C GLY A 143 16.64 -2.41 1.80
N ILE A 144 16.70 -2.44 3.14
CA ILE A 144 16.82 -1.32 4.04
C ILE A 144 18.26 -0.80 3.91
N SER A 145 18.50 0.00 2.88
CA SER A 145 19.69 0.83 2.80
C SER A 145 19.51 2.08 3.65
N ALA A 146 20.60 2.66 4.13
CA ALA A 146 20.55 3.96 4.81
C ALA A 146 19.86 5.02 3.93
N ASN A 147 19.98 4.89 2.60
CA ASN A 147 19.30 5.76 1.63
C ASN A 147 17.78 5.55 1.61
N SER A 148 17.27 4.31 1.68
CA SER A 148 15.82 4.06 1.68
C SER A 148 15.17 4.54 2.98
N ILE A 149 15.82 4.32 4.13
CA ILE A 149 15.38 4.91 5.41
C ILE A 149 15.39 6.44 5.33
N GLY A 150 16.46 7.03 4.81
CA GLY A 150 16.60 8.48 4.67
C GLY A 150 15.48 9.09 3.83
N ARG A 151 15.15 8.48 2.68
CA ARG A 151 14.03 8.90 1.83
C ARG A 151 12.68 8.81 2.55
N GLY A 152 12.44 7.71 3.29
CA GLY A 152 11.21 7.54 4.09
C GLY A 152 11.08 8.60 5.20
N LEU A 153 12.17 8.90 5.91
CA LEU A 153 12.21 9.93 6.94
C LEU A 153 11.93 11.33 6.37
N ILE A 154 12.52 11.66 5.21
CA ILE A 154 12.27 12.94 4.53
C ILE A 154 10.79 13.05 4.12
N GLY A 155 10.20 11.97 3.59
CA GLY A 155 8.78 11.94 3.25
C GLY A 155 7.87 12.18 4.46
N MET A 156 8.12 11.51 5.58
CA MET A 156 7.37 11.73 6.83
C MET A 156 7.55 13.16 7.35
N LEU A 157 8.78 13.68 7.36
CA LEU A 157 9.07 15.05 7.79
C LEU A 157 8.36 16.08 6.90
N PHE A 158 8.30 15.84 5.60
CA PHE A 158 7.56 16.67 4.66
C PHE A 158 6.07 16.72 5.00
N LEU A 159 5.41 15.57 5.19
CA LEU A 159 3.98 15.51 5.54
C LEU A 159 3.69 16.21 6.88
N ILE A 160 4.52 16.00 7.89
CA ILE A 160 4.42 16.69 9.19
C ILE A 160 4.60 18.20 9.01
N THR A 161 5.55 18.63 8.17
CA THR A 161 5.79 20.05 7.88
C THR A 161 4.60 20.69 7.18
N VAL A 162 3.99 20.02 6.19
CA VAL A 162 2.77 20.49 5.53
C VAL A 162 1.64 20.67 6.55
N CYS A 163 1.42 19.69 7.42
CA CYS A 163 0.42 19.79 8.49
C CYS A 163 0.72 20.95 9.45
N PHE A 164 1.98 21.17 9.81
CA PHE A 164 2.41 22.28 10.66
C PHE A 164 2.15 23.64 10.00
N LEU A 165 2.41 23.78 8.69
CA LEU A 165 2.19 25.01 7.95
C LEU A 165 0.70 25.35 7.82
N LEU A 166 -0.14 24.33 7.58
CA LEU A 166 -1.59 24.45 7.44
C LEU A 166 -2.34 24.47 8.78
N SER A 167 -1.64 24.28 9.90
CA SER A 167 -2.24 24.27 11.24
C SER A 167 -2.93 25.59 11.60
N SER A 168 -4.13 25.49 12.16
CA SER A 168 -4.89 26.64 12.68
C SER A 168 -4.20 27.30 13.88
N ASN A 169 -3.46 26.54 14.70
CA ASN A 169 -2.74 27.05 15.86
C ASN A 169 -1.47 26.25 16.16
N ARG A 170 -0.37 26.62 15.49
CA ARG A 170 0.95 25.96 15.59
C ARG A 170 1.51 25.83 17.00
N ARG A 171 1.16 26.75 17.91
CA ARG A 171 1.65 26.76 19.30
C ARG A 171 0.94 25.74 20.19
N LYS A 172 -0.24 25.27 19.79
CA LYS A 172 -1.07 24.33 20.55
C LYS A 172 -0.95 22.89 20.06
N ILE A 173 -0.11 22.62 19.06
CA ILE A 173 0.16 21.26 18.59
C ILE A 173 0.76 20.44 19.74
N ASN A 174 0.10 19.33 20.07
CA ASN A 174 0.59 18.40 21.08
C ASN A 174 1.62 17.45 20.47
N TRP A 175 2.90 17.81 20.54
CA TRP A 175 3.99 17.00 20.00
C TRP A 175 4.13 15.62 20.65
N ARG A 176 3.67 15.45 21.90
CA ARG A 176 3.62 14.12 22.52
C ARG A 176 2.63 13.21 21.78
N LEU A 177 1.46 13.73 21.40
CA LEU A 177 0.48 12.99 20.61
C LEU A 177 1.03 12.62 19.23
N VAL A 178 1.68 13.58 18.56
CA VAL A 178 2.30 13.37 17.23
C VAL A 178 3.35 12.25 17.31
N LEU A 179 4.29 12.36 18.25
CA LEU A 179 5.36 11.37 18.43
C LEU A 179 4.81 10.01 18.89
N SER A 180 3.86 9.97 19.81
CA SER A 180 3.19 8.73 20.23
C SER A 180 2.48 8.05 19.05
N GLY A 181 1.81 8.81 18.19
CA GLY A 181 1.12 8.28 17.01
C GLY A 181 2.09 7.70 15.98
N LEU A 182 3.18 8.41 15.67
CA LEU A 182 4.23 7.92 14.78
C LEU A 182 4.90 6.67 15.35
N ALA A 183 5.19 6.66 16.65
CA ALA A 183 5.73 5.49 17.33
C ALA A 183 4.76 4.32 17.27
N LEU A 184 3.46 4.53 17.47
CA LEU A 184 2.45 3.47 17.38
C LEU A 184 2.41 2.86 15.97
N GLN A 185 2.48 3.67 14.92
CA GLN A 185 2.54 3.18 13.54
C GLN A 185 3.82 2.40 13.26
N LEU A 186 4.98 2.92 13.66
CA LEU A 186 6.27 2.25 13.44
C LEU A 186 6.35 0.94 14.21
N ILE A 187 5.92 0.93 15.48
CA ILE A 187 5.85 -0.28 16.30
C ILE A 187 4.92 -1.29 15.63
N PHE A 188 3.71 -0.88 15.22
CA PHE A 188 2.76 -1.78 14.56
C PHE A 188 3.32 -2.32 13.23
N ALA A 189 3.96 -1.49 12.41
CA ALA A 189 4.59 -1.91 11.16
C ALA A 189 5.69 -2.94 11.42
N VAL A 190 6.57 -2.71 12.39
CA VAL A 190 7.62 -3.68 12.75
C VAL A 190 7.01 -4.96 13.31
N LEU A 191 5.97 -4.88 14.14
CA LEU A 191 5.28 -6.06 14.66
C LEU A 191 4.73 -6.91 13.51
N VAL A 192 4.00 -6.33 12.56
CA VAL A 192 3.37 -7.11 11.49
C VAL A 192 4.35 -7.57 10.41
N LEU A 193 5.42 -6.83 10.15
CA LEU A 193 6.38 -7.14 9.09
C LEU A 193 7.56 -8.01 9.55
N LYS A 194 7.98 -7.89 10.82
CA LYS A 194 9.23 -8.51 11.31
C LYS A 194 9.00 -9.55 12.41
N VAL A 195 7.92 -9.44 13.20
CA VAL A 195 7.69 -10.41 14.27
C VAL A 195 6.88 -11.57 13.72
N ASP A 196 7.55 -12.70 13.48
CA ASP A 196 6.98 -13.87 12.82
C ASP A 196 5.63 -14.27 13.40
N PHE A 197 5.52 -14.40 14.73
CA PHE A 197 4.25 -14.74 15.39
C PHE A 197 3.10 -13.79 15.03
N VAL A 198 3.36 -12.49 14.94
CA VAL A 198 2.35 -11.50 14.58
C VAL A 198 2.07 -11.56 13.08
N ALA A 199 3.10 -11.71 12.24
CA ALA A 199 2.96 -11.90 10.80
C ALA A 199 2.08 -13.12 10.49
N TYR A 200 2.34 -14.27 11.12
CA TYR A 200 1.51 -15.48 11.02
C TYR A 200 0.06 -15.24 11.45
N GLY A 201 -0.15 -14.49 12.55
CA GLY A 201 -1.50 -14.11 12.98
C GLY A 201 -2.24 -13.29 11.92
N PHE A 202 -1.56 -12.31 11.31
CA PHE A 202 -2.13 -11.50 10.23
C PHE A 202 -2.36 -12.31 8.95
N ASP A 203 -1.47 -13.24 8.61
CA ASP A 203 -1.64 -14.15 7.48
C ASP A 203 -2.88 -15.03 7.68
N TRP A 204 -3.06 -15.57 8.89
CA TRP A 204 -4.24 -16.34 9.26
C TRP A 204 -5.53 -15.52 9.15
N VAL A 205 -5.54 -14.30 9.70
CA VAL A 205 -6.71 -13.40 9.59
C VAL A 205 -7.00 -13.08 8.13
N SER A 206 -5.98 -12.79 7.33
CA SER A 206 -6.15 -12.40 5.93
C SER A 206 -6.70 -13.55 5.08
N ARG A 207 -6.21 -14.77 5.27
CA ARG A 207 -6.78 -15.98 4.65
C ARG A 207 -8.23 -16.18 5.06
N LYS A 208 -8.57 -15.97 6.34
CA LYS A 208 -9.97 -16.07 6.82
C LYS A 208 -10.86 -15.00 6.22
N VAL A 209 -10.36 -13.79 5.98
CA VAL A 209 -11.10 -12.76 5.25
C VAL A 209 -11.36 -13.24 3.83
N VAL A 210 -10.37 -13.73 3.09
CA VAL A 210 -10.54 -14.24 1.72
C VAL A 210 -11.53 -15.41 1.66
N GLU A 211 -11.39 -16.41 2.54
CA GLU A 211 -12.35 -17.51 2.67
C GLU A 211 -13.77 -16.99 2.92
N PHE A 212 -13.91 -15.97 3.76
CA PHE A 212 -15.19 -15.35 4.05
C PHE A 212 -15.77 -14.60 2.83
N LEU A 213 -14.93 -13.98 2.00
CA LEU A 213 -15.36 -13.37 0.73
C LEU A 213 -15.85 -14.42 -0.27
N ASN A 214 -15.24 -15.60 -0.28
CA ASN A 214 -15.70 -16.70 -1.13
C ASN A 214 -17.10 -17.22 -0.74
N ILE A 215 -17.50 -17.08 0.53
CA ILE A 215 -18.88 -17.38 0.96
C ILE A 215 -19.86 -16.37 0.35
N ALA A 216 -19.48 -15.09 0.30
CA ALA A 216 -20.28 -14.05 -0.35
C ALA A 216 -20.51 -14.37 -1.83
N GLU A 217 -19.47 -14.88 -2.50
CA GLU A 217 -19.54 -15.32 -3.88
C GLU A 217 -20.52 -16.47 -4.08
N GLN A 218 -20.59 -17.45 -3.18
CA GLN A 218 -21.60 -18.52 -3.27
C GLN A 218 -23.02 -17.97 -3.23
N GLY A 219 -23.26 -16.93 -2.42
CA GLY A 219 -24.53 -16.20 -2.41
C GLY A 219 -24.82 -15.50 -3.74
N ALA A 220 -23.80 -14.87 -4.35
CA ALA A 220 -23.93 -14.26 -5.67
C ALA A 220 -24.19 -15.30 -6.77
N LEU A 221 -23.49 -16.45 -6.74
CA LEU A 221 -23.68 -17.57 -7.67
C LEU A 221 -25.10 -18.14 -7.58
N PHE A 222 -25.68 -18.22 -6.38
CA PHE A 222 -27.07 -18.65 -6.22
C PHE A 222 -28.06 -17.69 -6.91
N VAL A 223 -27.86 -16.38 -6.80
CA VAL A 223 -28.78 -15.37 -7.35
C VAL A 223 -28.57 -15.13 -8.85
N PHE A 224 -27.32 -15.04 -9.30
CA PHE A 224 -26.95 -14.61 -10.65
C PHE A 224 -26.41 -15.76 -11.54
N GLY A 225 -26.21 -16.95 -10.99
CA GLY A 225 -25.74 -18.13 -11.72
C GLY A 225 -24.38 -17.90 -12.39
N LYS A 226 -24.26 -18.32 -13.64
CA LYS A 226 -23.01 -18.26 -14.43
C LYS A 226 -22.52 -16.84 -14.75
N LEU A 227 -23.30 -15.79 -14.42
CA LEU A 227 -22.87 -14.40 -14.62
C LEU A 227 -21.76 -13.95 -13.66
N VAL A 228 -21.53 -14.71 -12.58
CA VAL A 228 -20.48 -14.44 -11.59
C VAL A 228 -19.15 -15.12 -11.97
N ASP A 229 -19.22 -16.19 -12.76
CA ASP A 229 -18.06 -16.99 -13.14
C ASP A 229 -17.17 -16.22 -14.14
N PRO A 230 -15.93 -15.84 -13.76
CA PRO A 230 -15.00 -15.14 -14.65
C PRO A 230 -14.63 -15.95 -15.89
N SER A 231 -14.76 -17.29 -15.81
CA SER A 231 -14.45 -18.24 -16.87
C SER A 231 -15.58 -18.38 -17.89
N ALA A 232 -16.75 -17.80 -17.60
CA ALA A 232 -17.84 -17.78 -18.55
C ALA A 232 -17.47 -16.95 -19.79
N SER A 233 -18.15 -17.21 -20.91
CA SER A 233 -17.92 -16.52 -22.20
C SER A 233 -17.98 -14.98 -22.14
N MET A 234 -18.54 -14.42 -21.07
CA MET A 234 -18.70 -12.96 -20.87
C MET A 234 -17.54 -12.32 -20.09
N GLY A 235 -16.61 -13.12 -19.56
CA GLY A 235 -15.48 -12.65 -18.77
C GLY A 235 -15.87 -12.11 -17.38
N TYR A 236 -14.96 -11.37 -16.76
CA TYR A 236 -15.15 -10.79 -15.42
C TYR A 236 -16.21 -9.68 -15.42
N ILE A 237 -17.38 -9.92 -14.84
CA ILE A 237 -18.44 -8.91 -14.71
C ILE A 237 -18.41 -8.28 -13.31
N PHE A 238 -17.79 -7.09 -13.21
CA PHE A 238 -17.66 -6.34 -11.95
C PHE A 238 -18.98 -6.23 -11.16
N ALA A 239 -20.08 -5.91 -11.85
CA ALA A 239 -21.38 -5.71 -11.22
C ALA A 239 -21.92 -6.95 -10.49
N PHE A 240 -21.65 -8.16 -10.99
CA PHE A 240 -22.14 -9.40 -10.41
C PHE A 240 -21.11 -10.09 -9.51
N LYS A 241 -19.81 -9.78 -9.66
CA LYS A 241 -18.74 -10.31 -8.82
C LYS A 241 -18.46 -9.47 -7.57
N VAL A 242 -18.43 -8.14 -7.72
CA VAL A 242 -17.90 -7.24 -6.68
C VAL A 242 -19.01 -6.61 -5.84
N LEU A 243 -20.08 -6.11 -6.48
CA LEU A 243 -21.15 -5.42 -5.77
C LEU A 243 -21.90 -6.29 -4.75
N PRO A 244 -22.20 -7.58 -5.00
CA PRO A 244 -22.84 -8.44 -3.99
C PRO A 244 -22.00 -8.61 -2.72
N THR A 245 -20.67 -8.60 -2.85
CA THR A 245 -19.74 -8.69 -1.73
C THR A 245 -19.88 -7.48 -0.79
N ILE A 246 -20.10 -6.28 -1.32
CA ILE A 246 -20.39 -5.07 -0.53
C ILE A 246 -21.67 -5.25 0.29
N VAL A 247 -22.73 -5.77 -0.34
CA VAL A 247 -24.04 -6.00 0.32
C VAL A 247 -23.90 -7.01 1.45
N PHE A 248 -23.24 -8.14 1.18
CA PHE A 248 -23.03 -9.20 2.15
C PHE A 248 -22.20 -8.72 3.35
N PHE A 249 -21.08 -8.02 3.09
CA PHE A 249 -20.21 -7.54 4.15
C PHE A 249 -20.90 -6.47 5.03
N SER A 250 -21.74 -5.63 4.43
CA SER A 250 -22.58 -4.68 5.18
C SER A 250 -23.57 -5.39 6.11
N ALA A 251 -24.27 -6.41 5.60
CA ALA A 251 -25.17 -7.23 6.41
C ALA A 251 -24.46 -7.94 7.56
N PHE A 252 -23.27 -8.47 7.29
CA PHE A 252 -22.43 -9.13 8.29
C PHE A 252 -21.89 -8.17 9.35
N THR A 253 -21.43 -6.98 8.94
CA THR A 253 -20.94 -5.96 9.88
C THR A 253 -22.07 -5.50 10.80
N SER A 254 -23.27 -5.30 10.25
CA SER A 254 -24.48 -5.01 11.03
C SER A 254 -24.80 -6.11 12.03
N LEU A 255 -24.67 -7.39 11.64
CA LEU A 255 -24.82 -8.53 12.54
C LEU A 255 -23.80 -8.51 13.68
N LEU A 256 -22.51 -8.31 13.38
CA LEU A 256 -21.46 -8.23 14.39
C LEU A 256 -21.67 -7.07 15.35
N TYR A 257 -22.22 -5.96 14.86
CA TYR A 257 -22.62 -4.83 15.69
C TYR A 257 -23.82 -5.18 16.58
N TYR A 258 -24.85 -5.86 16.07
CA TYR A 258 -25.97 -6.30 16.90
C TYR A 258 -25.54 -7.29 18.01
N LEU A 259 -24.62 -8.20 17.69
CA LEU A 259 -24.10 -9.22 18.62
C LEU A 259 -23.13 -8.66 19.67
N GLY A 260 -22.65 -7.41 19.52
CA GLY A 260 -21.71 -6.82 20.47
C GLY A 260 -20.23 -7.10 20.17
N VAL A 261 -19.92 -7.92 19.15
CA VAL A 261 -18.54 -8.35 18.84
C VAL A 261 -17.70 -7.17 18.37
N LEU A 262 -18.27 -6.35 17.48
CA LEU A 262 -17.57 -5.21 16.91
C LEU A 262 -17.25 -4.16 17.98
N GLN A 263 -18.14 -3.95 18.95
CA GLN A 263 -17.95 -3.04 20.06
C GLN A 263 -16.79 -3.47 20.96
N VAL A 264 -16.59 -4.78 21.19
CA VAL A 264 -15.47 -5.28 21.99
C VAL A 264 -14.14 -4.99 21.30
N ILE A 265 -14.04 -5.25 20.00
CA ILE A 265 -12.84 -5.00 19.20
C ILE A 265 -12.53 -3.49 19.17
N VAL A 266 -13.54 -2.67 18.84
CA VAL A 266 -13.41 -1.21 18.79
C VAL A 266 -13.01 -0.64 20.15
N LYS A 267 -13.57 -1.15 21.26
CA LYS A 267 -13.19 -0.71 22.61
C LYS A 267 -11.73 -1.02 22.92
N GLY A 268 -11.22 -2.17 22.49
CA GLY A 268 -9.83 -2.56 22.63
C GLY A 268 -8.88 -1.60 21.92
N LEU A 269 -9.12 -1.35 20.63
CA LEU A 269 -8.32 -0.40 19.84
C LEU A 269 -8.42 1.03 20.40
N ALA A 270 -9.62 1.48 20.75
CA ALA A 270 -9.85 2.80 21.32
C ALA A 270 -9.14 2.98 22.67
N TRP A 271 -9.07 1.93 23.48
CA TRP A 271 -8.32 1.96 24.74
C TRP A 271 -6.83 2.13 24.50
N VAL A 272 -6.24 1.40 23.54
CA VAL A 272 -4.82 1.55 23.16
C VAL A 272 -4.55 2.98 22.70
N MET A 273 -5.37 3.52 21.80
CA MET A 273 -5.20 4.89 21.29
C MET A 273 -5.41 5.95 22.38
N SER A 274 -6.46 5.85 23.19
CA SER A 274 -6.73 6.78 24.28
C SER A 274 -5.58 6.82 25.29
N LYS A 275 -5.01 5.65 25.64
CA LYS A 275 -3.92 5.55 26.60
C LYS A 275 -2.59 6.09 26.06
N THR A 276 -2.28 5.80 24.80
CA THR A 276 -0.99 6.17 24.17
C THR A 276 -0.97 7.62 23.67
N MET A 277 -2.08 8.09 23.11
CA MET A 277 -2.20 9.40 22.44
C MET A 277 -2.95 10.47 23.27
N GLN A 278 -3.48 10.11 24.46
CA GLN A 278 -4.15 11.02 25.40
C GLN A 278 -5.43 11.70 24.85
N LEU A 279 -6.11 11.00 23.95
CA LEU A 279 -7.33 11.43 23.28
C LEU A 279 -8.58 11.34 24.17
N SER A 280 -9.63 12.02 23.75
CA SER A 280 -10.98 11.88 24.30
C SER A 280 -11.53 10.47 24.05
N GLY A 281 -12.52 10.09 24.86
CA GLY A 281 -13.16 8.79 24.72
C GLY A 281 -13.92 8.67 23.39
N ALA A 282 -14.61 9.74 23.00
CA ALA A 282 -15.44 9.75 21.81
C ALA A 282 -14.59 9.72 20.52
N GLU A 283 -13.51 10.51 20.43
CA GLU A 283 -12.65 10.49 19.24
C GLU A 283 -11.84 9.19 19.11
N SER A 284 -11.42 8.60 20.24
CA SER A 284 -10.74 7.29 20.23
C SER A 284 -11.65 6.18 19.75
N LEU A 285 -12.91 6.19 20.17
CA LEU A 285 -13.93 5.23 19.72
C LEU A 285 -14.26 5.41 18.24
N ALA A 286 -14.39 6.66 17.79
CA ALA A 286 -14.65 6.96 16.38
C ALA A 286 -13.48 6.50 15.48
N ALA A 287 -12.24 6.84 15.86
CA ALA A 287 -11.06 6.41 15.14
C ALA A 287 -10.90 4.89 15.11
N ALA A 288 -11.21 4.20 16.22
CA ALA A 288 -11.15 2.74 16.28
C ALA A 288 -12.26 2.07 15.45
N ALA A 289 -13.46 2.67 15.43
CA ALA A 289 -14.57 2.19 14.61
C ALA A 289 -14.26 2.34 13.12
N ASN A 290 -13.68 3.46 12.71
CA ASN A 290 -13.30 3.76 11.33
C ASN A 290 -12.33 2.74 10.71
N VAL A 291 -11.58 1.98 11.52
CA VAL A 291 -10.71 0.89 11.03
C VAL A 291 -11.49 -0.22 10.34
N PHE A 292 -12.72 -0.47 10.79
CA PHE A 292 -13.54 -1.59 10.32
C PHE A 292 -14.80 -1.13 9.57
N ILE A 293 -15.33 0.02 9.98
CA ILE A 293 -16.62 0.54 9.57
C ILE A 293 -16.42 1.83 8.77
N GLY A 294 -17.23 2.07 7.74
CA GLY A 294 -17.09 3.24 6.88
C GLY A 294 -17.40 4.58 7.56
N GLN A 295 -16.99 5.66 6.89
CA GLN A 295 -17.15 7.06 7.35
C GLN A 295 -18.59 7.47 7.71
N THR A 296 -19.60 6.83 7.13
CA THR A 296 -21.03 7.11 7.40
C THR A 296 -21.58 6.33 8.60
N GLU A 297 -20.94 5.23 8.96
CA GLU A 297 -21.41 4.28 9.97
C GLU A 297 -20.64 4.41 11.29
N ALA A 298 -19.33 4.71 11.23
CA ALA A 298 -18.51 4.95 12.41
C ALA A 298 -19.04 6.06 13.34
N PRO A 299 -19.64 7.17 12.84
CA PRO A 299 -20.24 8.18 13.71
C PRO A 299 -21.41 7.64 14.56
N LEU A 300 -22.09 6.57 14.12
CA LEU A 300 -23.19 5.96 14.87
C LEU A 300 -22.72 5.35 16.19
N VAL A 301 -21.49 4.82 16.23
CA VAL A 301 -20.89 4.24 17.44
C VAL A 301 -20.72 5.28 18.55
N VAL A 302 -20.54 6.53 18.14
CA VAL A 302 -20.30 7.69 19.02
C VAL A 302 -21.42 8.71 18.98
N LYS A 303 -22.58 8.36 18.41
CA LYS A 303 -23.73 9.25 18.20
C LYS A 303 -24.11 10.09 19.44
N PRO A 304 -24.15 9.54 20.68
CA PRO A 304 -24.50 10.33 21.87
C PRO A 304 -23.50 11.45 22.20
N TYR A 305 -22.30 11.40 21.63
CA TYR A 305 -21.25 12.39 21.87
C TYR A 305 -21.14 13.44 20.78
N LEU A 306 -21.68 13.20 19.57
CA LEU A 306 -21.50 14.05 18.41
C LEU A 306 -21.90 15.51 18.68
N GLU A 307 -23.02 15.73 19.37
CA GLU A 307 -23.52 17.07 19.70
C GLU A 307 -22.61 17.85 20.65
N ASN A 308 -21.81 17.15 21.45
CA ASN A 308 -20.94 17.73 22.46
C ASN A 308 -19.45 17.69 22.05
N MET A 309 -19.15 17.28 20.81
CA MET A 309 -17.78 17.23 20.32
C MET A 309 -17.22 18.62 20.07
N THR A 310 -15.96 18.85 20.45
CA THR A 310 -15.23 20.05 20.05
C THR A 310 -14.97 20.04 18.54
N LYS A 311 -14.64 21.19 17.96
CA LYS A 311 -14.28 21.26 16.54
C LYS A 311 -13.07 20.39 16.18
N SER A 312 -12.14 20.21 17.12
CA SER A 312 -10.97 19.35 16.92
C SER A 312 -11.36 17.87 16.93
N GLU A 313 -12.25 17.45 17.84
CA GLU A 313 -12.81 16.09 17.86
C GLU A 313 -13.61 15.79 16.59
N MET A 314 -14.44 16.75 16.15
CA MET A 314 -15.23 16.61 14.91
C MET A 314 -14.32 16.47 13.68
N LEU A 315 -13.28 17.30 13.57
CA LEU A 315 -12.31 17.17 12.49
C LEU A 315 -11.60 15.81 12.56
N CYS A 316 -11.21 15.36 13.76
CA CYS A 316 -10.59 14.05 13.94
C CYS A 316 -11.49 12.90 13.48
N LEU A 317 -12.79 12.98 13.77
CA LEU A 317 -13.78 12.01 13.30
C LEU A 317 -13.91 12.00 11.78
N MET A 318 -13.98 13.18 11.15
CA MET A 318 -14.10 13.32 9.70
C MET A 318 -12.84 12.85 8.95
N VAL A 319 -11.67 13.30 9.40
CA VAL A 319 -10.37 12.89 8.82
C VAL A 319 -10.16 11.39 9.04
N GLY A 320 -10.54 10.86 10.21
CA GLY A 320 -10.53 9.43 10.50
C GLY A 320 -11.30 8.61 9.48
N GLY A 321 -12.53 9.01 9.15
CA GLY A 321 -13.36 8.31 8.17
C GLY A 321 -12.83 8.39 6.74
N MET A 322 -12.17 9.49 6.38
CA MET A 322 -11.58 9.68 5.05
C MET A 322 -10.25 8.97 4.86
N ALA A 323 -9.52 8.68 5.95
CA ALA A 323 -8.21 8.05 5.93
C ALA A 323 -8.29 6.51 5.92
N THR A 324 -9.44 5.92 6.25
CA THR A 324 -9.66 4.48 6.32
C THR A 324 -10.61 4.00 5.23
N ILE A 325 -10.70 2.67 5.08
CA ILE A 325 -11.57 2.02 4.10
C ILE A 325 -12.62 1.20 4.86
N ALA A 326 -13.88 1.30 4.44
CA ALA A 326 -14.94 0.46 4.97
C ALA A 326 -14.72 -1.01 4.60
N GLY A 327 -15.01 -1.96 5.50
CA GLY A 327 -14.78 -3.38 5.21
C GLY A 327 -15.54 -3.92 3.97
N GLY A 328 -16.67 -3.33 3.60
CA GLY A 328 -17.38 -3.71 2.37
C GLY A 328 -16.61 -3.35 1.09
N VAL A 329 -15.97 -2.18 1.07
CA VAL A 329 -15.15 -1.73 -0.07
C VAL A 329 -13.76 -2.39 -0.05
N LEU A 330 -13.23 -2.67 1.14
CA LEU A 330 -12.04 -3.51 1.33
C LEU A 330 -12.19 -4.85 0.61
N ALA A 331 -13.32 -5.53 0.82
CA ALA A 331 -13.63 -6.78 0.17
C ALA A 331 -13.69 -6.68 -1.35
N ALA A 332 -14.26 -5.58 -1.86
CA ALA A 332 -14.28 -5.29 -3.29
C ALA A 332 -12.87 -5.11 -3.87
N PHE A 333 -11.98 -4.41 -3.16
CA PHE A 333 -10.59 -4.27 -3.60
C PHE A 333 -9.82 -5.58 -3.56
N ILE A 334 -10.05 -6.44 -2.57
CA ILE A 334 -9.44 -7.78 -2.53
C ILE A 334 -9.92 -8.61 -3.72
N ALA A 335 -11.22 -8.62 -3.99
CA ALA A 335 -11.80 -9.41 -5.08
C ALA A 335 -11.46 -8.90 -6.49
N PHE A 336 -11.07 -7.63 -6.62
CA PHE A 336 -10.76 -7.02 -7.92
C PHE A 336 -9.25 -6.86 -8.17
N LEU A 337 -8.46 -6.52 -7.14
CA LEU A 337 -7.03 -6.22 -7.24
C LEU A 337 -6.13 -7.29 -6.62
N GLY A 338 -6.70 -8.23 -5.86
CA GLY A 338 -5.94 -9.25 -5.13
C GLY A 338 -5.45 -10.43 -6.00
N GLY A 339 -5.65 -10.40 -7.31
CA GLY A 339 -5.26 -11.49 -8.22
C GLY A 339 -6.22 -12.68 -8.20
N ASP A 340 -5.87 -13.72 -8.96
CA ASP A 340 -6.72 -14.90 -9.17
C ASP A 340 -6.45 -16.01 -8.14
N SER A 341 -5.28 -15.99 -7.49
CA SER A 341 -4.91 -16.96 -6.46
C SER A 341 -5.36 -16.53 -5.06
N ILE A 342 -5.77 -17.49 -4.24
CA ILE A 342 -6.12 -17.26 -2.82
C ILE A 342 -4.92 -16.68 -2.05
N THR A 343 -3.71 -17.09 -2.41
CA THR A 343 -2.48 -16.63 -1.74
C THR A 343 -2.21 -15.15 -2.05
N GLU A 344 -2.37 -14.73 -3.30
CA GLU A 344 -2.24 -13.32 -3.71
C GLU A 344 -3.30 -12.44 -3.05
N GLN A 345 -4.55 -12.93 -3.00
CA GLN A 345 -5.65 -12.23 -2.35
C GLN A 345 -5.40 -12.09 -0.86
N ALA A 346 -4.80 -13.10 -0.22
CA ALA A 346 -4.46 -13.04 1.20
C ALA A 346 -3.32 -12.05 1.46
N ILE A 347 -2.30 -11.99 0.61
CA ILE A 347 -1.23 -10.98 0.68
C ILE A 347 -1.83 -9.58 0.55
N PHE A 348 -2.69 -9.36 -0.45
CA PHE A 348 -3.33 -8.07 -0.66
C PHE A 348 -4.28 -7.69 0.48
N ALA A 349 -5.06 -8.64 0.99
CA ALA A 349 -5.91 -8.47 2.17
C ALA A 349 -5.08 -8.09 3.40
N LYS A 350 -3.92 -8.71 3.61
CA LYS A 350 -2.97 -8.35 4.68
C LYS A 350 -2.53 -6.90 4.55
N HIS A 351 -2.16 -6.45 3.35
CA HIS A 351 -1.77 -5.07 3.12
C HIS A 351 -2.90 -4.08 3.42
N LEU A 352 -4.13 -4.36 2.99
CA LEU A 352 -5.25 -3.46 3.26
C LEU A 352 -5.67 -3.45 4.73
N LEU A 353 -5.66 -4.61 5.40
CA LEU A 353 -5.96 -4.71 6.84
C LEU A 353 -4.92 -3.94 7.68
N THR A 354 -3.64 -4.12 7.36
CA THR A 354 -2.55 -3.40 8.05
C THR A 354 -2.62 -1.90 7.79
N ALA A 355 -2.87 -1.49 6.54
CA ALA A 355 -3.07 -0.09 6.18
C ALA A 355 -4.25 0.53 6.94
N SER A 356 -5.41 -0.13 7.02
CA SER A 356 -6.58 0.40 7.72
C SER A 356 -6.31 0.64 9.21
N ILE A 357 -5.61 -0.28 9.88
CA ILE A 357 -5.23 -0.12 11.29
C ILE A 357 -4.22 1.02 11.48
N MET A 358 -3.23 1.14 10.59
CA MET A 358 -2.22 2.20 10.64
C MET A 358 -2.78 3.59 10.31
N SER A 359 -3.83 3.65 9.49
CA SER A 359 -4.53 4.89 9.14
C SER A 359 -5.20 5.56 10.33
N ALA A 360 -5.68 4.81 11.33
CA ALA A 360 -6.31 5.41 12.51
C ALA A 360 -5.39 6.38 13.29
N PRO A 361 -4.20 5.98 13.77
CA PRO A 361 -3.27 6.92 14.40
C PRO A 361 -2.76 7.99 13.42
N ALA A 362 -2.63 7.68 12.12
CA ALA A 362 -2.20 8.67 11.11
C ALA A 362 -3.20 9.81 10.97
N ALA A 363 -4.48 9.46 10.85
CA ALA A 363 -5.58 10.40 10.75
C ALA A 363 -5.65 11.29 11.99
N ILE A 364 -5.47 10.71 13.18
CA ILE A 364 -5.46 11.46 14.43
C ILE A 364 -4.30 12.47 14.47
N ILE A 365 -3.09 12.07 14.08
CA ILE A 365 -1.93 12.97 14.02
C ILE A 365 -2.25 14.15 13.09
N ILE A 366 -2.68 13.87 11.86
CA ILE A 366 -2.96 14.90 10.86
C ILE A 366 -4.07 15.84 11.36
N ALA A 367 -5.19 15.28 11.85
CA ALA A 367 -6.30 16.08 12.35
C ALA A 367 -5.90 16.98 13.53
N LYS A 368 -5.16 16.45 14.51
CA LYS A 368 -4.73 17.20 15.70
C LYS A 368 -3.57 18.16 15.40
N MET A 369 -2.83 17.98 14.32
CA MET A 369 -1.90 18.98 13.82
C MET A 369 -2.61 20.11 13.09
N LEU A 370 -3.56 19.78 12.20
CA LEU A 370 -4.32 20.77 11.42
C LEU A 370 -5.22 21.62 12.33
N TYR A 371 -5.88 21.01 13.30
CA TYR A 371 -6.74 21.71 14.25
C TYR A 371 -6.52 21.17 15.68
N PRO A 372 -5.52 21.71 16.42
CA PRO A 372 -5.18 21.23 17.75
C PRO A 372 -6.29 21.45 18.78
N GLU A 373 -6.38 20.54 19.75
CA GLU A 373 -7.34 20.64 20.84
C GLU A 373 -7.01 21.81 21.77
N THR A 374 -7.99 22.69 22.00
CA THR A 374 -7.86 23.82 22.92
C THR A 374 -8.80 23.75 24.11
N GLU A 375 -9.78 22.84 24.08
CA GLU A 375 -10.84 22.70 25.06
C GLU A 375 -10.61 21.46 25.95
N THR A 376 -11.29 21.40 27.08
CA THR A 376 -11.20 20.25 27.99
C THR A 376 -12.10 19.12 27.49
N VAL A 377 -11.49 17.99 27.15
CA VAL A 377 -12.17 16.82 26.58
C VAL A 377 -12.46 15.72 27.59
N ASN A 378 -13.61 15.06 27.42
CA ASN A 378 -14.01 13.94 28.26
C ASN A 378 -13.35 12.63 27.79
N ARG A 379 -12.59 11.99 28.70
CA ARG A 379 -11.85 10.76 28.41
C ARG A 379 -12.63 9.47 28.68
N LYS A 380 -13.90 9.56 29.11
CA LYS A 380 -14.72 8.38 29.37
C LYS A 380 -15.05 7.67 28.06
N LEU A 381 -14.64 6.40 27.96
CA LEU A 381 -14.97 5.50 26.86
C LEU A 381 -16.30 4.80 27.16
N ASN A 382 -17.46 5.42 26.86
CA ASN A 382 -18.71 4.65 26.80
C ASN A 382 -19.13 4.50 25.35
N ILE A 383 -19.37 3.27 24.92
CA ILE A 383 -19.92 2.98 23.60
C ILE A 383 -21.44 3.11 23.69
N SER A 384 -22.06 3.69 22.67
CA SER A 384 -23.51 3.73 22.58
C SER A 384 -24.07 2.30 22.60
N LYS A 385 -25.04 2.03 23.49
CA LYS A 385 -25.75 0.74 23.53
C LYS A 385 -26.93 0.70 22.55
N GLU A 386 -27.05 1.68 21.66
CA GLU A 386 -28.09 1.71 20.64
C GLU A 386 -27.93 0.47 19.75
N LYS A 387 -28.92 -0.42 19.80
CA LYS A 387 -28.89 -1.67 19.05
C LYS A 387 -29.30 -1.41 17.60
N VAL A 388 -28.57 -2.01 16.66
CA VAL A 388 -28.99 -2.05 15.26
C VAL A 388 -30.04 -3.15 15.10
N GLY A 389 -31.31 -2.76 15.06
CA GLY A 389 -32.42 -3.71 14.93
C GLY A 389 -32.86 -4.34 16.25
N THR A 390 -34.01 -5.01 16.18
CA THR A 390 -34.69 -5.65 17.31
C THR A 390 -34.20 -7.08 17.54
N ASN A 391 -33.86 -7.79 16.48
CA ASN A 391 -33.38 -9.17 16.47
C ASN A 391 -32.29 -9.36 15.40
N VAL A 392 -31.66 -10.54 15.40
CA VAL A 392 -30.58 -10.90 14.45
C VAL A 392 -31.01 -10.74 12.99
N LEU A 393 -32.23 -11.16 12.63
CA LEU A 393 -32.72 -11.08 11.25
C LEU A 393 -33.01 -9.63 10.84
N ASP A 394 -33.53 -8.81 11.75
CA ASP A 394 -33.73 -7.37 11.54
C ASP A 394 -32.38 -6.64 11.35
N ALA A 395 -31.37 -6.98 12.16
CA ALA A 395 -30.02 -6.42 12.00
C ALA A 395 -29.41 -6.76 10.63
N ILE A 396 -29.50 -8.03 10.20
CA ILE A 396 -29.05 -8.48 8.88
C ILE A 396 -29.82 -7.74 7.79
N SER A 397 -31.15 -7.68 7.87
CA SER A 397 -32.01 -7.06 6.85
C SER A 397 -31.73 -5.57 6.66
N ARG A 398 -31.50 -4.84 7.76
CA ARG A 398 -31.09 -3.43 7.72
C ARG A 398 -29.72 -3.27 7.08
N GLY A 399 -28.73 -4.06 7.51
CA GLY A 399 -27.39 -4.03 6.94
C GLY A 399 -27.37 -4.39 5.46
N THR A 400 -28.21 -5.33 5.01
CA THR A 400 -28.40 -5.64 3.58
C THR A 400 -28.96 -4.46 2.82
N SER A 401 -29.95 -3.75 3.37
CA SER A 401 -30.57 -2.59 2.72
C SER A 401 -29.59 -1.42 2.58
N ASP A 402 -28.80 -1.16 3.62
CA ASP A 402 -27.77 -0.12 3.61
C ASP A 402 -26.63 -0.49 2.64
N GLY A 403 -26.21 -1.75 2.65
CA GLY A 403 -25.22 -2.30 1.74
C GLY A 403 -25.65 -2.24 0.27
N LEU A 404 -26.93 -2.51 -0.02
CA LEU A 404 -27.49 -2.40 -1.37
C LEU A 404 -27.42 -0.97 -1.89
N ARG A 405 -27.81 0.01 -1.07
CA ARG A 405 -27.71 1.44 -1.44
C ARG A 405 -26.26 1.83 -1.71
N LEU A 406 -25.33 1.39 -0.87
CA LEU A 406 -23.90 1.63 -1.05
C LEU A 406 -23.41 1.01 -2.37
N ALA A 407 -23.73 -0.25 -2.62
CA ALA A 407 -23.29 -0.97 -3.82
C ALA A 407 -23.80 -0.33 -5.12
N VAL A 408 -25.08 0.06 -5.16
CA VAL A 408 -25.66 0.77 -6.31
C VAL A 408 -24.99 2.13 -6.51
N ASN A 409 -24.77 2.89 -5.43
CA ASN A 409 -24.08 4.18 -5.51
C ASN A 409 -22.64 4.01 -6.04
N VAL A 410 -21.90 3.02 -5.55
CA VAL A 410 -20.54 2.72 -6.03
C VAL A 410 -20.55 2.37 -7.51
N GLY A 411 -21.44 1.46 -7.93
CA GLY A 411 -21.56 1.08 -9.35
C GLY A 411 -21.92 2.26 -10.26
N ALA A 412 -22.88 3.09 -9.85
CA ALA A 412 -23.27 4.28 -10.59
C ALA A 412 -22.14 5.32 -10.68
N MET A 413 -21.45 5.58 -9.57
CA MET A 413 -20.31 6.51 -9.53
C MET A 413 -19.16 6.04 -10.41
N LEU A 414 -18.81 4.74 -10.37
CA LEU A 414 -17.79 4.17 -11.25
C LEU A 414 -18.17 4.30 -12.72
N LEU A 415 -19.41 3.99 -13.07
CA LEU A 415 -19.91 4.14 -14.45
C LEU A 415 -19.78 5.59 -14.94
N VAL A 416 -20.33 6.54 -14.18
CA VAL A 416 -20.34 7.96 -14.57
C VAL A 416 -18.93 8.53 -14.62
N PHE A 417 -18.10 8.28 -13.61
CA PHE A 417 -16.73 8.84 -13.58
C PHE A 417 -15.84 8.21 -14.64
N THR A 418 -15.98 6.92 -14.92
CA THR A 418 -15.24 6.27 -16.02
C THR A 418 -15.67 6.85 -17.36
N ALA A 419 -16.97 7.07 -17.58
CA ALA A 419 -17.45 7.70 -18.80
C ALA A 419 -16.94 9.15 -18.93
N LEU A 420 -16.97 9.93 -17.84
CA LEU A 420 -16.48 11.31 -17.83
C LEU A 420 -14.97 11.39 -18.12
N MET A 421 -14.16 10.45 -17.65
CA MET A 421 -12.73 10.39 -18.00
C MET A 421 -12.50 10.17 -19.50
N GLY A 422 -13.45 9.50 -20.18
CA GLY A 422 -13.42 9.31 -21.62
C GLY A 422 -13.92 10.50 -22.44
N VAL A 423 -14.56 11.51 -21.81
CA VAL A 423 -14.94 12.77 -22.47
C VAL A 423 -13.69 13.64 -22.55
N ALA A 424 -12.96 13.51 -23.67
CA ALA A 424 -11.82 14.36 -24.03
C ALA A 424 -12.27 15.71 -24.59
#